data_AF-A0A1Q8LVF6-F1
#
_entry.id   AF-A0A1Q8LVF6-F1
#
_cell.length_a   1.000
_cell.length_b   1.000
_cell.length_c   1.000
_cell.angle_alpha   90.00
_cell.angle_beta   90.00
_cell.angle_gamma   90.00
#
_symmetry.space_group_name_H-M   'P 1'
#
loop_
_entity.id
_entity.type
_entity.pdbx_description
1 polymer ?
#
loop_
_entity_poly.entity_id
_entity_poly.type
_entity_poly.pdbx_seq_one_letter_code
_entity_poly.pdbx_strand_id
1 'polypeptide(L)'
;MSPGHFVARVTLDPDAPTDGYPFDLGVVRWLRAHGGLALYPGVTFLVGENGSGKSTFVEALAVALGLNAEGGSRSFRFATRASESDLGSHLRLARRPGRERSSFFLRAESYYNVATEVERLDREGGGPPLAQAFGGTPHERSHGESFVALMTHRFTPRGLYLLDEPEAALSVTGALAVLARMVDLTARGSQFVVATHSPVLLALPGATILQLDDDGAVRRVGYDEALPVALTRSFLADPDAFLRHL
;
A
#
# COMPACT_ATOMS: atom_id res chain seq x y z
N MET A 1 5.33 -15.58 17.32
CA MET A 1 4.12 -15.96 16.54
C MET A 1 4.48 -15.88 15.06
N SER A 2 3.86 -16.70 14.20
CA SER A 2 4.09 -16.63 12.74
C SER A 2 3.48 -15.34 12.16
N PRO A 3 4.05 -14.74 11.10
CA PRO A 3 3.41 -13.63 10.40
C PRO A 3 2.04 -14.03 9.82
N GLY A 4 1.18 -13.02 9.62
CA GLY A 4 -0.13 -13.22 9.00
C GLY A 4 -0.01 -13.53 7.52
N HIS A 5 -0.90 -14.36 7.00
CA HIS A 5 -0.98 -14.69 5.57
C HIS A 5 -2.44 -14.85 5.14
N PHE A 6 -3.18 -13.75 5.12
CA PHE A 6 -4.63 -13.76 4.85
C PHE A 6 -4.93 -13.89 3.36
N VAL A 7 -4.23 -13.13 2.53
CA VAL A 7 -4.32 -13.21 1.06
C VAL A 7 -3.04 -13.83 0.54
N ALA A 8 -3.15 -14.95 -0.17
CA ALA A 8 -2.00 -15.71 -0.67
C ALA A 8 -1.74 -15.51 -2.16
N ARG A 9 -2.79 -15.22 -2.95
CA ARG A 9 -2.66 -15.00 -4.39
C ARG A 9 -3.74 -14.06 -4.88
N VAL A 10 -3.38 -13.23 -5.85
CA VAL A 10 -4.29 -12.38 -6.62
C VAL A 10 -4.30 -12.91 -8.05
N THR A 11 -5.47 -13.15 -8.60
CA THR A 11 -5.64 -13.58 -10.00
C THR A 11 -6.63 -12.65 -10.69
N LEU A 12 -6.56 -12.57 -12.01
CA LEU A 12 -7.54 -11.83 -12.80
C LEU A 12 -8.73 -12.75 -13.13
N ASP A 13 -9.93 -12.19 -13.15
CA ASP A 13 -11.12 -12.86 -13.68
C ASP A 13 -10.88 -13.24 -15.16
N PRO A 14 -11.21 -14.47 -15.60
CA PRO A 14 -11.16 -14.84 -17.01
C PRO A 14 -11.94 -13.89 -17.94
N ASP A 15 -13.02 -13.28 -17.44
CA ASP A 15 -13.88 -12.39 -18.23
C ASP A 15 -13.46 -10.91 -18.14
N ALA A 16 -12.30 -10.61 -17.52
CA ALA A 16 -11.80 -9.24 -17.42
C ALA A 16 -11.41 -8.67 -18.80
N PRO A 17 -11.76 -7.40 -19.10
CA PRO A 17 -11.40 -6.74 -20.35
C PRO A 17 -9.91 -6.84 -20.69
N THR A 18 -9.59 -7.02 -21.97
CA THR A 18 -8.22 -7.31 -22.42
C THR A 18 -7.35 -6.07 -22.65
N ASP A 19 -7.99 -4.94 -22.90
CA ASP A 19 -7.41 -3.70 -23.36
C ASP A 19 -8.08 -2.48 -22.71
N GLY A 20 -7.46 -1.32 -22.90
CA GLY A 20 -7.83 -0.07 -22.22
C GLY A 20 -7.35 -0.01 -20.78
N TYR A 21 -7.15 1.20 -20.27
CA TYR A 21 -6.84 1.41 -18.86
C TYR A 21 -7.98 0.88 -17.99
N PRO A 22 -7.72 0.11 -16.92
CA PRO A 22 -6.41 -0.28 -16.34
C PRO A 22 -5.83 -1.62 -16.84
N PHE A 23 -6.47 -2.30 -17.79
CA PHE A 23 -6.12 -3.66 -18.24
C PHE A 23 -4.90 -3.74 -19.17
N ASP A 24 -4.46 -2.59 -19.68
CA ASP A 24 -3.23 -2.44 -20.44
C ASP A 24 -1.97 -2.26 -19.59
N LEU A 25 -2.12 -2.03 -18.27
CA LEU A 25 -1.00 -1.92 -17.34
C LEU A 25 -0.16 -3.20 -17.31
N GLY A 26 1.17 -3.04 -17.21
CA GLY A 26 2.14 -4.14 -17.23
C GLY A 26 1.82 -5.22 -16.20
N VAL A 27 1.54 -4.81 -14.95
CA VAL A 27 1.18 -5.74 -13.86
C VAL A 27 -0.10 -6.55 -14.18
N VAL A 28 -1.10 -5.97 -14.84
CA VAL A 28 -2.35 -6.66 -15.17
C VAL A 28 -2.15 -7.64 -16.31
N ARG A 29 -1.40 -7.25 -17.34
CA ARG A 29 -0.98 -8.16 -18.41
C ARG A 29 -0.16 -9.33 -17.86
N TRP A 30 0.72 -9.06 -16.91
CA TRP A 30 1.52 -10.08 -16.26
C TRP A 30 0.66 -11.08 -15.49
N LEU A 31 -0.32 -10.60 -14.69
CA LEU A 31 -1.29 -11.46 -13.99
C LEU A 31 -2.01 -12.40 -14.95
N ARG A 32 -2.46 -11.87 -16.09
CA ARG A 32 -3.15 -12.65 -17.13
C ARG A 32 -2.24 -13.73 -17.72
N ALA A 33 -1.01 -13.37 -18.07
CA ALA A 33 -0.06 -14.29 -18.70
C ALA A 33 0.47 -15.37 -17.74
N HIS A 34 0.59 -15.08 -16.44
CA HIS A 34 1.20 -15.97 -15.45
C HIS A 34 0.19 -16.61 -14.47
N GLY A 35 -1.11 -16.37 -14.70
CA GLY A 35 -2.20 -16.92 -13.88
C GLY A 35 -2.26 -16.35 -12.46
N GLY A 36 -1.67 -15.17 -12.23
CA GLY A 36 -1.76 -14.43 -10.97
C GLY A 36 -0.46 -14.23 -10.20
N LEU A 37 -0.52 -13.35 -9.20
CA LEU A 37 0.60 -12.90 -8.37
C LEU A 37 0.49 -13.46 -6.96
N ALA A 38 1.56 -14.06 -6.45
CA ALA A 38 1.63 -14.52 -5.08
C ALA A 38 1.86 -13.34 -4.12
N LEU A 39 1.12 -13.32 -3.02
CA LEU A 39 1.36 -12.42 -1.89
C LEU A 39 1.90 -13.24 -0.72
N TYR A 40 2.85 -12.66 0.01
CA TYR A 40 3.65 -13.38 1.00
C TYR A 40 3.22 -13.05 2.43
N PRO A 41 3.50 -13.93 3.40
CA PRO A 41 3.36 -13.61 4.81
C PRO A 41 4.23 -12.42 5.21
N GLY A 42 3.81 -11.65 6.22
CA GLY A 42 4.56 -10.48 6.68
C GLY A 42 4.37 -9.29 5.75
N VAL A 43 5.43 -8.83 5.07
CA VAL A 43 5.38 -7.65 4.18
C VAL A 43 5.73 -8.04 2.75
N THR A 44 4.85 -7.68 1.81
CA THR A 44 5.13 -7.69 0.37
C THR A 44 5.20 -6.24 -0.13
N PHE A 45 6.37 -5.82 -0.60
CA PHE A 45 6.56 -4.53 -1.27
C PHE A 45 6.39 -4.67 -2.78
N LEU A 46 5.75 -3.67 -3.38
CA LEU A 46 5.66 -3.47 -4.82
C LEU A 46 6.50 -2.23 -5.15
N VAL A 47 7.50 -2.40 -6.02
CA VAL A 47 8.42 -1.35 -6.48
C VAL A 47 8.48 -1.32 -7.99
N GLY A 48 8.94 -0.24 -8.59
CA GLY A 48 8.95 -0.06 -10.06
C GLY A 48 8.77 1.41 -10.41
N GLU A 49 8.97 1.80 -11.67
CA GLU A 49 8.88 3.20 -12.10
C GLU A 49 7.46 3.79 -11.96
N ASN A 50 7.35 5.11 -12.09
CA ASN A 50 6.06 5.79 -12.12
C ASN A 50 5.27 5.32 -13.35
N GLY A 51 3.99 5.00 -13.19
CA GLY A 51 3.16 4.45 -14.26
C GLY A 51 3.25 2.93 -14.45
N SER A 52 4.09 2.21 -13.71
CA SER A 52 4.12 0.73 -13.72
C SER A 52 2.84 0.04 -13.22
N GLY A 53 1.93 0.79 -12.60
CA GLY A 53 0.63 0.30 -12.12
C GLY A 53 0.60 -0.19 -10.66
N LYS A 54 1.62 0.13 -9.85
CA LYS A 54 1.70 -0.24 -8.42
C LYS A 54 0.48 0.25 -7.63
N SER A 55 0.21 1.55 -7.68
CA SER A 55 -0.90 2.20 -6.97
C SER A 55 -2.24 1.67 -7.45
N THR A 56 -2.44 1.58 -8.77
CA THR A 56 -3.64 0.98 -9.38
C THR A 56 -3.86 -0.47 -8.91
N PHE A 57 -2.79 -1.27 -8.80
CA PHE A 57 -2.90 -2.65 -8.32
C PHE A 57 -3.23 -2.73 -6.81
N VAL A 58 -2.61 -1.89 -5.97
CA VAL A 58 -2.91 -1.84 -4.54
C VAL A 58 -4.33 -1.33 -4.28
N GLU A 59 -4.79 -0.33 -5.03
CA GLU A 59 -6.17 0.17 -5.02
C GLU A 59 -7.15 -0.93 -5.43
N ALA A 60 -6.92 -1.60 -6.55
CA ALA A 60 -7.77 -2.69 -7.01
C ALA A 60 -7.83 -3.84 -5.99
N LEU A 61 -6.70 -4.16 -5.34
CA LEU A 61 -6.66 -5.12 -4.24
C LEU A 61 -7.51 -4.65 -3.05
N ALA A 62 -7.47 -3.35 -2.70
CA ALA A 62 -8.31 -2.77 -1.66
C ALA A 62 -9.80 -2.94 -1.96
N VAL A 63 -10.22 -2.59 -3.19
CA VAL A 63 -11.59 -2.75 -3.67
C VAL A 63 -12.03 -4.22 -3.63
N ALA A 64 -11.19 -5.14 -4.11
CA ALA A 64 -11.46 -6.58 -4.07
C ALA A 64 -11.57 -7.15 -2.63
N LEU A 65 -10.96 -6.48 -1.65
CA LEU A 65 -11.08 -6.80 -0.23
C LEU A 65 -12.33 -6.17 0.44
N GLY A 66 -13.08 -5.35 -0.31
CA GLY A 66 -14.25 -4.60 0.16
C GLY A 66 -13.88 -3.35 0.96
N LEU A 67 -12.69 -2.79 0.74
CA LEU A 67 -12.26 -1.50 1.27
C LEU A 67 -12.63 -0.37 0.29
N ASN A 68 -12.65 0.86 0.79
CA ASN A 68 -12.86 2.04 -0.05
C ASN A 68 -11.59 2.35 -0.86
N ALA A 69 -11.73 2.68 -2.14
CA ALA A 69 -10.63 3.02 -3.05
C ALA A 69 -9.90 4.31 -2.64
N GLU A 70 -10.57 5.26 -1.98
CA GLU A 70 -9.95 6.48 -1.44
C GLU A 70 -9.23 6.25 -0.10
N GLY A 71 -9.20 5.00 0.36
CA GLY A 71 -8.62 4.61 1.64
C GLY A 71 -9.63 4.64 2.80
N GLY A 72 -9.15 4.21 3.96
CA GLY A 72 -9.97 3.97 5.13
C GLY A 72 -10.30 2.50 5.37
N SER A 73 -11.28 2.26 6.23
CA SER A 73 -11.78 0.92 6.54
C SER A 73 -13.13 0.66 5.88
N ARG A 74 -13.62 -0.59 5.93
CA ARG A 74 -14.89 -1.03 5.28
C ARG A 74 -16.12 -0.16 5.60
N SER A 75 -16.08 0.61 6.69
CA SER A 75 -17.18 1.49 7.14
C SER A 75 -17.10 2.91 6.57
N PHE A 76 -16.05 3.28 5.86
CA PHE A 76 -15.91 4.61 5.26
C PHE A 76 -16.42 4.59 3.82
N ARG A 77 -17.48 5.37 3.54
CA ARG A 77 -18.02 5.57 2.19
C ARG A 77 -17.75 7.01 1.75
N PHE A 78 -16.57 7.27 1.20
CA PHE A 78 -16.32 8.45 0.38
C PHE A 78 -17.00 8.27 -0.96
N ALA A 79 -17.80 9.24 -1.39
CA ALA A 79 -18.33 9.31 -2.74
C ALA A 79 -17.83 10.62 -3.37
N THR A 80 -16.59 10.61 -3.84
CA THR A 80 -15.99 11.72 -4.58
C THR A 80 -15.62 11.24 -5.98
N ARG A 81 -16.61 11.29 -6.88
CA ARG A 81 -16.54 11.06 -8.35
C ARG A 81 -15.96 9.72 -8.84
N ALA A 82 -16.62 9.19 -9.88
CA ALA A 82 -16.29 7.94 -10.57
C ALA A 82 -15.00 8.02 -11.39
N SER A 83 -13.84 8.05 -10.74
CA SER A 83 -12.53 7.74 -11.35
C SER A 83 -11.95 6.43 -10.85
N GLU A 84 -12.74 5.64 -10.11
CA GLU A 84 -12.34 4.33 -9.60
C GLU A 84 -11.99 3.39 -10.75
N SER A 85 -10.87 2.68 -10.61
CA SER A 85 -10.44 1.67 -11.56
C SER A 85 -11.37 0.44 -11.49
N ASP A 86 -12.03 0.08 -12.60
CA ASP A 86 -12.89 -1.12 -12.65
C ASP A 86 -12.12 -2.43 -12.37
N LEU A 87 -10.76 -2.40 -12.39
CA LEU A 87 -9.89 -3.55 -12.11
C LEU A 87 -10.24 -4.28 -10.81
N GLY A 88 -10.60 -3.53 -9.75
CA GLY A 88 -10.90 -4.12 -8.45
C GLY A 88 -12.04 -5.14 -8.49
N SER A 89 -13.04 -4.92 -9.36
CA SER A 89 -14.17 -5.83 -9.56
C SER A 89 -13.79 -7.11 -10.32
N HIS A 90 -12.66 -7.08 -11.02
CA HIS A 90 -12.12 -8.18 -11.81
C HIS A 90 -10.97 -8.93 -11.12
N LEU A 91 -10.59 -8.56 -9.89
CA LEU A 91 -9.61 -9.33 -9.13
C LEU A 91 -10.28 -10.43 -8.32
N ARG A 92 -9.72 -11.64 -8.41
CA ARG A 92 -10.08 -12.79 -7.57
C ARG A 92 -8.97 -13.04 -6.55
N LEU A 93 -9.35 -13.21 -5.29
CA LEU A 93 -8.40 -13.34 -4.17
C LEU A 93 -8.42 -14.75 -3.60
N ALA A 94 -7.28 -15.44 -3.66
CA ALA A 94 -7.10 -16.69 -2.92
C ALA A 94 -6.75 -16.38 -1.47
N ARG A 95 -7.71 -16.59 -0.56
CA ARG A 95 -7.53 -16.38 0.88
C ARG A 95 -7.16 -17.66 1.61
N ARG A 96 -6.36 -17.56 2.67
CA ARG A 96 -6.07 -18.67 3.59
C ARG A 96 -7.14 -18.75 4.70
N PRO A 97 -7.27 -19.90 5.37
CA PRO A 97 -8.13 -20.02 6.55
C PRO A 97 -7.70 -19.04 7.66
N GLY A 98 -8.69 -18.43 8.31
CA GLY A 98 -8.48 -17.39 9.31
C GLY A 98 -8.73 -16.00 8.75
N ARG A 99 -9.57 -15.23 9.43
CA ARG A 99 -9.92 -13.87 9.01
C ARG A 99 -9.04 -12.86 9.75
N GLU A 100 -8.62 -11.83 9.03
CA GLU A 100 -8.02 -10.65 9.60
C GLU A 100 -8.97 -10.01 10.62
N ARG A 101 -8.45 -9.60 11.78
CA ARG A 101 -9.23 -8.87 12.80
C ARG A 101 -9.56 -7.45 12.36
N SER A 102 -8.70 -6.90 11.50
CA SER A 102 -8.83 -5.53 10.99
C SER A 102 -8.24 -5.47 9.59
N SER A 103 -8.84 -4.62 8.76
CA SER A 103 -8.32 -4.29 7.43
C SER A 103 -8.37 -2.78 7.22
N PHE A 104 -7.35 -2.24 6.56
CA PHE A 104 -7.26 -0.81 6.26
C PHE A 104 -6.45 -0.60 4.98
N PHE A 105 -6.93 0.29 4.11
CA PHE A 105 -6.17 0.81 2.97
C PHE A 105 -5.80 2.25 3.26
N LEU A 106 -4.52 2.59 3.14
CA LEU A 106 -4.00 3.92 3.40
C LEU A 106 -3.20 4.41 2.20
N ARG A 107 -3.66 5.51 1.62
CA ARG A 107 -2.96 6.24 0.56
C ARG A 107 -2.47 7.57 1.13
N ALA A 108 -1.21 7.91 0.89
CA ALA A 108 -0.65 9.13 1.47
C ALA A 108 -1.33 10.40 0.93
N GLU A 109 -1.69 10.45 -0.37
CA GLU A 109 -2.35 11.61 -0.98
C GLU A 109 -3.80 11.80 -0.50
N SER A 110 -4.57 10.71 -0.35
CA SER A 110 -5.97 10.77 0.09
C SER A 110 -6.12 10.79 1.62
N TYR A 111 -5.04 10.63 2.39
CA TYR A 111 -5.07 10.66 3.86
C TYR A 111 -5.78 11.91 4.40
N TYR A 112 -5.54 13.07 3.79
CA TYR A 112 -6.16 14.31 4.23
C TYR A 112 -7.67 14.33 3.96
N ASN A 113 -8.13 13.78 2.83
CA ASN A 113 -9.56 13.62 2.55
C ASN A 113 -10.22 12.75 3.62
N VAL A 114 -9.53 11.67 4.03
CA VAL A 114 -10.00 10.80 5.11
C VAL A 114 -10.03 11.51 6.46
N ALA A 115 -8.98 12.25 6.79
CA ALA A 115 -8.87 13.01 8.03
C ALA A 115 -9.94 14.11 8.14
N THR A 116 -10.13 14.91 7.10
CA THR A 116 -11.15 15.97 7.05
C THR A 116 -12.55 15.40 7.18
N GLU A 117 -12.83 14.25 6.59
CA GLU A 117 -14.13 13.59 6.73
C GLU A 117 -14.36 13.03 8.13
N VAL A 118 -13.33 12.48 8.77
CA VAL A 118 -13.41 12.04 10.17
C VAL A 118 -13.78 13.22 11.07
N GLU A 119 -13.18 14.39 10.88
CA GLU A 119 -13.55 15.59 11.63
C GLU A 119 -14.96 16.10 11.28
N ARG A 120 -15.40 15.93 10.03
CA ARG A 120 -16.77 16.26 9.62
C ARG A 120 -17.78 15.36 10.34
N LEU A 121 -17.56 14.04 10.32
CA LEU A 121 -18.41 13.05 10.97
C LEU A 121 -18.43 13.23 12.51
N ASP A 122 -17.27 13.50 13.12
CA ASP A 122 -17.19 13.77 14.56
C ASP A 122 -17.94 15.06 14.95
N ARG A 123 -17.92 16.10 14.09
CA ARG A 123 -18.71 17.33 14.29
C ARG A 123 -20.20 17.14 14.08
N GLU A 124 -20.60 16.33 13.10
CA GLU A 124 -22.00 16.04 12.81
C GLU A 124 -22.64 15.12 13.85
N GLY A 125 -21.83 14.33 14.55
CA GLY A 125 -22.29 13.41 15.58
C GLY A 125 -22.94 12.15 15.01
N GLY A 126 -23.43 11.26 15.88
CA GLY A 126 -24.11 10.02 15.49
C GLY A 126 -23.32 8.73 15.67
N GLY A 127 -22.13 8.80 16.28
CA GLY A 127 -21.31 7.64 16.64
C GLY A 127 -20.22 7.96 17.66
N PRO A 128 -19.44 6.97 18.11
CA PRO A 128 -18.28 7.21 18.97
C PRO A 128 -17.20 8.02 18.20
N PRO A 129 -16.40 8.85 18.90
CA PRO A 129 -15.40 9.72 18.26
C PRO A 129 -14.38 8.93 17.43
N LEU A 130 -14.26 9.28 16.16
CA LEU A 130 -13.37 8.64 15.20
C LEU A 130 -11.96 9.25 15.24
N ALA A 131 -11.81 10.52 15.63
CA ALA A 131 -10.52 11.21 15.73
C ALA A 131 -9.52 10.50 16.66
N GLN A 132 -9.99 9.79 17.70
CA GLN A 132 -9.09 9.00 18.56
C GLN A 132 -8.37 7.89 17.78
N ALA A 133 -8.98 7.32 16.74
CA ALA A 133 -8.33 6.31 15.90
C ALA A 133 -7.19 6.90 15.04
N PHE A 134 -7.18 8.22 14.85
CA PHE A 134 -6.13 9.01 14.19
C PHE A 134 -5.15 9.62 15.22
N GLY A 135 -5.31 9.28 16.51
CA GLY A 135 -4.51 9.80 17.60
C GLY A 135 -4.86 11.23 18.00
N GLY A 136 -6.05 11.74 17.67
CA GLY A 136 -6.47 13.12 17.93
C GLY A 136 -6.90 13.85 16.67
N THR A 137 -6.92 15.18 16.72
CA THR A 137 -7.21 16.11 15.62
C THR A 137 -6.11 16.06 14.55
N PRO A 138 -6.37 15.50 13.36
CA PRO A 138 -5.34 15.33 12.33
C PRO A 138 -4.70 16.65 11.84
N HIS A 139 -5.39 17.78 11.96
CA HIS A 139 -4.93 19.09 11.46
C HIS A 139 -3.97 19.85 12.40
N GLU A 140 -3.73 19.36 13.62
CA GLU A 140 -2.80 20.00 14.58
C GLU A 140 -1.36 19.43 14.49
N ARG A 141 -1.09 18.53 13.55
CA ARG A 141 0.21 17.84 13.37
C ARG A 141 0.75 18.00 11.96
N SER A 142 2.05 17.78 11.79
CA SER A 142 2.62 17.64 10.45
C SER A 142 2.06 16.39 9.75
N HIS A 143 2.04 16.43 8.41
CA HIS A 143 1.52 15.34 7.56
C HIS A 143 2.09 13.97 7.94
N GLY A 144 3.39 13.90 8.20
CA GLY A 144 4.06 12.65 8.56
C GLY A 144 3.75 12.15 9.98
N GLU A 145 3.61 13.05 10.96
CA GLU A 145 3.25 12.67 12.33
C GLU A 145 1.83 12.11 12.41
N SER A 146 0.91 12.70 11.66
CA SER A 146 -0.46 12.24 11.50
C SER A 146 -0.53 10.83 10.89
N PHE A 147 0.30 10.55 9.89
CA PHE A 147 0.42 9.21 9.29
C PHE A 147 0.93 8.16 10.29
N VAL A 148 1.99 8.48 11.02
CA VAL A 148 2.56 7.60 12.06
C VAL A 148 1.55 7.36 13.19
N ALA A 149 0.82 8.38 13.61
CA ALA A 149 -0.23 8.28 14.62
C ALA A 149 -1.34 7.31 14.17
N LEU A 150 -1.83 7.44 12.93
CA LEU A 150 -2.82 6.51 12.38
C LEU A 150 -2.33 5.06 12.42
N MET A 151 -1.11 4.79 11.95
CA MET A 151 -0.54 3.43 12.00
C MET A 151 -0.36 2.92 13.43
N THR A 152 -0.13 3.81 14.39
CA THR A 152 0.04 3.45 15.79
C THR A 152 -1.29 3.08 16.44
N HIS A 153 -2.34 3.86 16.18
CA HIS A 153 -3.63 3.75 16.89
C HIS A 153 -4.65 2.87 16.15
N ARG A 154 -4.68 2.92 14.81
CA ARG A 154 -5.68 2.21 14.01
C ARG A 154 -5.25 0.81 13.61
N PHE A 155 -3.95 0.57 13.48
CA PHE A 155 -3.45 -0.75 13.07
C PHE A 155 -3.21 -1.61 14.30
N THR A 156 -3.75 -2.82 14.25
CA THR A 156 -3.83 -3.77 15.36
C THR A 156 -3.25 -5.12 14.93
N PRO A 157 -2.87 -5.98 15.89
CA PRO A 157 -2.42 -7.34 15.61
C PRO A 157 -3.41 -8.16 14.79
N ARG A 158 -2.89 -9.09 13.97
CA ARG A 158 -3.68 -9.95 13.08
C ARG A 158 -4.51 -9.17 12.06
N GLY A 159 -3.97 -8.07 11.55
CA GLY A 159 -4.61 -7.23 10.54
C GLY A 159 -4.04 -7.42 9.13
N LEU A 160 -4.80 -7.01 8.11
CA LEU A 160 -4.39 -6.93 6.71
C LEU A 160 -4.35 -5.47 6.28
N TYR A 161 -3.16 -4.98 5.93
CA TYR A 161 -2.93 -3.57 5.65
C TYR A 161 -2.41 -3.38 4.23
N LEU A 162 -3.02 -2.44 3.51
CA LEU A 162 -2.58 -2.01 2.19
C LEU A 162 -2.09 -0.58 2.33
N LEU A 163 -0.88 -0.30 1.85
CA LEU A 163 -0.30 1.04 1.87
C LEU A 163 0.12 1.42 0.46
N ASP A 164 -0.18 2.65 0.06
CA ASP A 164 0.24 3.20 -1.22
C ASP A 164 1.01 4.51 -0.98
N GLU A 165 2.27 4.48 -1.38
CA GLU A 165 3.28 5.53 -1.21
C GLU A 165 3.31 6.17 0.18
N PRO A 166 3.39 5.36 1.27
CA PRO A 166 3.35 5.86 2.64
C PRO A 166 4.45 6.89 2.94
N GLU A 167 5.58 6.84 2.23
CA GLU A 167 6.70 7.77 2.37
C GLU A 167 6.44 9.19 1.86
N ALA A 168 5.44 9.42 1.00
CA ALA A 168 5.21 10.73 0.39
C ALA A 168 4.93 11.83 1.43
N ALA A 169 4.42 11.45 2.60
CA ALA A 169 4.16 12.34 3.73
C ALA A 169 5.25 12.30 4.82
N LEU A 170 6.28 11.45 4.70
CA LEU A 170 7.20 11.12 5.79
C LEU A 170 8.60 11.72 5.60
N SER A 171 9.19 12.19 6.70
CA SER A 171 10.64 12.33 6.80
C SER A 171 11.32 10.95 6.89
N VAL A 172 12.65 10.90 6.76
CA VAL A 172 13.42 9.66 7.00
C VAL A 172 13.15 9.08 8.39
N THR A 173 13.05 9.93 9.42
CA THR A 173 12.70 9.49 10.78
C THR A 173 11.28 8.95 10.87
N GLY A 174 10.33 9.55 10.15
CA GLY A 174 8.96 9.04 10.02
C GLY A 174 8.92 7.66 9.35
N ALA A 175 9.66 7.46 8.26
CA ALA A 175 9.78 6.16 7.58
C ALA A 175 10.37 5.08 8.51
N LEU A 176 11.37 5.42 9.34
CA LEU A 176 11.91 4.51 10.36
C LEU A 176 10.88 4.16 11.44
N ALA A 177 10.03 5.11 11.85
CA ALA A 177 8.93 4.83 12.79
C ALA A 177 7.89 3.88 12.17
N VAL A 178 7.54 4.09 10.90
CA VAL A 178 6.66 3.20 10.14
C VAL A 178 7.24 1.78 10.04
N LEU A 179 8.53 1.66 9.71
CA LEU A 179 9.25 0.37 9.71
C LEU A 179 9.12 -0.35 11.05
N ALA A 180 9.45 0.33 12.15
CA ALA A 180 9.37 -0.24 13.49
C ALA A 180 7.95 -0.74 13.80
N ARG A 181 6.93 0.03 13.40
CA ARG A 181 5.52 -0.36 13.57
C ARG A 181 5.15 -1.59 12.73
N MET A 182 5.61 -1.67 11.49
CA MET A 182 5.38 -2.82 10.61
C MET A 182 6.04 -4.09 11.16
N VAL A 183 7.27 -3.98 11.69
CA VAL A 183 7.96 -5.11 12.35
C VAL A 183 7.15 -5.62 13.55
N ASP A 184 6.68 -4.73 14.43
CA ASP A 184 5.84 -5.14 15.57
C ASP A 184 4.54 -5.84 15.12
N LEU A 185 3.84 -5.27 14.14
CA LEU A 185 2.55 -5.80 13.70
C LEU A 185 2.70 -7.14 12.97
N THR A 186 3.72 -7.31 12.15
CA THR A 186 3.99 -8.58 11.46
C THR A 186 4.38 -9.68 12.42
N ALA A 187 5.21 -9.39 13.44
CA ALA A 187 5.52 -10.33 14.52
C ALA A 187 4.26 -10.77 15.31
N ARG A 188 3.22 -9.94 15.30
CA ARG A 188 1.90 -10.20 15.90
C ARG A 188 0.85 -10.68 14.89
N GLY A 189 1.28 -11.23 13.77
CA GLY A 189 0.43 -11.95 12.82
C GLY A 189 -0.30 -11.07 11.82
N SER A 190 0.14 -9.84 11.59
CA SER A 190 -0.39 -8.98 10.51
C SER A 190 0.29 -9.26 9.16
N GLN A 191 -0.40 -8.90 8.08
CA GLN A 191 0.09 -8.96 6.70
C GLN A 191 0.01 -7.57 6.06
N PHE A 192 1.01 -7.21 5.26
CA PHE A 192 1.11 -5.96 4.55
C PHE A 192 1.35 -6.17 3.05
N VAL A 193 0.69 -5.36 2.23
CA VAL A 193 1.03 -5.14 0.82
C VAL A 193 1.26 -3.65 0.64
N VAL A 194 2.45 -3.26 0.18
CA VAL A 194 2.87 -1.86 0.19
C VAL A 194 3.45 -1.48 -1.17
N ALA A 195 2.84 -0.53 -1.86
CA ALA A 195 3.48 0.16 -2.98
C ALA A 195 4.38 1.27 -2.43
N THR A 196 5.65 1.28 -2.83
CA THR A 196 6.62 2.26 -2.33
C THR A 196 7.79 2.43 -3.30
N HIS A 197 8.36 3.63 -3.28
CA HIS A 197 9.64 4.02 -3.85
C HIS A 197 10.70 4.26 -2.77
N SER A 198 10.39 4.08 -1.49
CA SER A 198 11.29 4.41 -0.39
C SER A 198 12.39 3.35 -0.19
N PRO A 199 13.68 3.69 -0.40
CA PRO A 199 14.78 2.79 -0.07
C PRO A 199 14.88 2.50 1.43
N VAL A 200 14.32 3.38 2.27
CA VAL A 200 14.25 3.19 3.72
C VAL A 200 13.26 2.06 4.03
N LEU A 201 12.01 2.16 3.56
CA LEU A 201 10.99 1.13 3.85
C LEU A 201 11.38 -0.25 3.31
N LEU A 202 12.04 -0.31 2.16
CA LEU A 202 12.51 -1.57 1.56
C LEU A 202 13.55 -2.31 2.41
N ALA A 203 14.19 -1.63 3.37
CA ALA A 203 15.17 -2.24 4.27
C ALA A 203 14.52 -3.14 5.36
N LEU A 204 13.19 -3.31 5.37
CA LEU A 204 12.50 -4.15 6.34
C LEU A 204 12.98 -5.62 6.26
N PRO A 205 13.58 -6.17 7.34
CA PRO A 205 14.11 -7.53 7.31
C PRO A 205 13.04 -8.59 7.03
N GLY A 206 13.31 -9.49 6.10
CA GLY A 206 12.41 -10.59 5.76
C GLY A 206 11.21 -10.18 4.89
N ALA A 207 11.13 -8.93 4.43
CA ALA A 207 10.15 -8.51 3.44
C ALA A 207 10.38 -9.21 2.09
N THR A 208 9.31 -9.41 1.34
CA THR A 208 9.40 -9.79 -0.07
C THR A 208 9.25 -8.55 -0.93
N ILE A 209 10.21 -8.30 -1.83
CA ILE A 209 10.16 -7.18 -2.78
C ILE A 209 9.82 -7.73 -4.15
N LEU A 210 8.75 -7.22 -4.73
CA LEU A 210 8.29 -7.51 -6.09
C LEU A 210 8.49 -6.24 -6.92
N GLN A 211 9.41 -6.30 -7.87
CA GLN A 211 9.67 -5.23 -8.83
C GLN A 211 8.82 -5.43 -10.07
N LEU A 212 8.10 -4.37 -10.45
CA LEU A 212 7.40 -4.20 -11.71
C LEU A 212 8.38 -3.47 -12.64
N ASP A 213 8.86 -4.18 -13.64
CA ASP A 213 9.76 -3.64 -14.66
C ASP A 213 8.95 -2.97 -15.79
N ASP A 214 9.62 -2.14 -16.59
CA ASP A 214 8.98 -1.35 -17.65
C ASP A 214 8.41 -2.21 -18.80
N ASP A 215 8.94 -3.41 -18.98
CA ASP A 215 8.39 -4.41 -19.93
C ASP A 215 7.13 -5.10 -19.40
N GLY A 216 6.69 -4.74 -18.18
CA GLY A 216 5.55 -5.31 -17.49
C GLY A 216 5.87 -6.59 -16.72
N ALA A 217 7.11 -7.06 -16.69
CA ALA A 217 7.50 -8.21 -15.89
C ALA A 217 7.38 -7.91 -14.39
N VAL A 218 6.93 -8.91 -13.62
CA VAL A 218 6.99 -8.87 -12.16
C VAL A 218 8.03 -9.85 -11.67
N ARG A 219 9.09 -9.35 -11.02
CA ARG A 219 10.20 -10.17 -10.50
C ARG A 219 10.35 -9.98 -9.00
N ARG A 220 10.72 -11.06 -8.32
CA ARG A 220 11.18 -10.97 -6.92
C ARG A 220 12.66 -10.59 -6.91
N VAL A 221 13.01 -9.55 -6.16
CA VAL A 221 14.38 -9.02 -6.10
C VAL A 221 14.86 -8.89 -4.65
N GLY A 222 16.17 -8.84 -4.45
CA GLY A 222 16.79 -8.48 -3.17
C GLY A 222 16.73 -6.98 -2.89
N TYR A 223 17.09 -6.58 -1.66
CA TYR A 223 17.12 -5.17 -1.26
C TYR A 223 18.05 -4.33 -2.14
N ASP A 224 19.31 -4.77 -2.31
CA ASP A 224 20.31 -4.03 -3.06
C ASP A 224 20.00 -3.94 -4.57
N GLU A 225 19.21 -4.89 -5.09
CA GLU A 225 18.82 -4.97 -6.51
C GLU A 225 17.56 -4.16 -6.83
N ALA A 226 16.75 -3.85 -5.82
CA ALA A 226 15.50 -3.11 -6.02
C ALA A 226 15.79 -1.73 -6.61
N LEU A 227 15.10 -1.39 -7.70
CA LEU A 227 15.34 -0.18 -8.50
C LEU A 227 15.47 1.10 -7.65
N PRO A 228 14.57 1.40 -6.68
CA PRO A 228 14.71 2.62 -5.88
C PRO A 228 15.99 2.63 -5.01
N VAL A 229 16.42 1.47 -4.52
CA VAL A 229 17.62 1.32 -3.69
C VAL A 229 18.87 1.51 -4.56
N ALA A 230 18.94 0.82 -5.70
CA ALA A 230 20.07 0.90 -6.62
C ALA A 230 20.26 2.33 -7.17
N LEU A 231 19.17 2.98 -7.59
CA LEU A 231 19.20 4.36 -8.09
C LEU A 231 19.62 5.34 -7.00
N THR A 232 19.00 5.28 -5.82
CA THR A 232 19.32 6.19 -4.71
C THR A 232 20.77 6.02 -4.27
N ARG A 233 21.25 4.78 -4.17
CA ARG A 233 22.66 4.51 -3.84
C ARG A 233 23.62 5.10 -4.86
N SER A 234 23.32 4.92 -6.15
CA SER A 234 24.16 5.44 -7.24
C SER A 234 24.19 6.96 -7.23
N PHE A 235 23.04 7.61 -7.05
CA PHE A 235 22.95 9.06 -6.93
C PHE A 235 23.73 9.61 -5.73
N LEU A 236 23.59 8.99 -4.55
CA LEU A 236 24.31 9.43 -3.34
C LEU A 236 25.83 9.21 -3.44
N ALA A 237 26.28 8.25 -4.25
CA ALA A 237 27.70 7.97 -4.44
C ALA A 237 28.39 9.00 -5.36
N ASP A 238 27.71 9.48 -6.40
CA ASP A 238 28.21 10.52 -7.32
C ASP A 238 27.04 11.36 -7.88
N PRO A 239 26.60 12.41 -7.16
CA PRO A 239 25.51 13.28 -7.64
C PRO A 239 25.86 13.98 -8.95
N ASP A 240 27.12 14.39 -9.14
CA ASP A 240 27.56 15.16 -10.30
C ASP A 240 27.42 14.35 -11.59
N ALA A 241 27.62 13.03 -11.56
CA ALA A 241 27.36 12.17 -12.72
C ALA A 241 25.93 12.23 -13.25
N PHE A 242 24.95 12.33 -12.36
CA PHE A 242 23.54 12.43 -12.75
C PHE A 242 23.21 13.84 -13.24
N LEU A 243 23.73 14.87 -12.57
CA LEU A 243 23.45 16.28 -12.90
C LEU A 243 24.07 16.72 -14.23
N ARG A 244 25.15 16.07 -14.69
CA ARG A 244 25.76 16.33 -16.02
C ARG A 244 24.82 16.06 -17.21
N HIS A 245 23.73 15.33 -16.99
CA HIS A 245 22.77 14.95 -18.03
C HIS A 245 21.46 15.76 -17.99
N LEU A 246 21.40 16.79 -17.14
CA LEU A 246 20.33 17.81 -17.12
C LEU A 246 20.66 18.94 -18.10
#